data_AF-A0AAV6ZWD6-F1
#
_entry.id   AF-A0AAV6ZWD6-F1
#
_cell.length_a   1.000
_cell.length_b   1.000
_cell.length_c   1.000
_cell.angle_alpha   90.00
_cell.angle_beta   90.00
_cell.angle_gamma   90.00
#
_symmetry.space_group_name_H-M   'P 1'
#
loop_
_entity.id
_entity.type
_entity.pdbx_description
1 polymer ?
#
loop_
_entity_poly.entity_id
_entity_poly.type
_entity_poly.pdbx_seq_one_letter_code
_entity_poly.pdbx_strand_id
1 'polypeptide(L)'
;METSSDIGRWAALQFQNRLCSVLVVFINPWGLKYFLKLAELFEKLRKVEARVASDEDLKLSELLRYYVLNIEAAKDLLLRRTKSLAEYENSNKALDKARLKSKDVKQAELHQQQCCQKFEKLSESGKQELTSFKQRRVSAFRKNLVEMTELEIKHAKNNISLLQSCIDLFKNS
;
A
#
# COMPACT_ATOMS: atom_id res chain seq x y z
N MET A 1 -11.66 11.59 8.37
CA MET A 1 -10.40 11.79 7.65
C MET A 1 -10.72 11.58 6.18
N GLU A 2 -11.09 12.65 5.47
CA GLU A 2 -11.25 12.63 4.02
C GLU A 2 -9.86 12.51 3.40
N THR A 3 -9.72 11.60 2.43
CA THR A 3 -8.45 11.39 1.75
C THR A 3 -8.29 12.41 0.63
N SER A 4 -7.07 12.66 0.17
CA SER A 4 -6.78 13.55 -0.97
C SER A 4 -7.60 13.19 -2.23
N SER A 5 -8.01 11.92 -2.35
CA SER A 5 -8.91 11.41 -3.40
C SER A 5 -10.32 12.00 -3.35
N ASP A 6 -10.83 12.30 -2.14
CA ASP A 6 -12.17 12.84 -1.95
C ASP A 6 -12.23 14.32 -2.35
N ILE A 7 -11.17 15.07 -2.08
CA ILE A 7 -11.04 16.48 -2.48
C ILE A 7 -10.99 16.62 -4.01
N GLY A 8 -10.26 15.73 -4.70
CA GLY A 8 -10.22 15.71 -6.17
C GLY A 8 -11.57 15.39 -6.81
N ARG A 9 -12.31 14.41 -6.26
CA ARG A 9 -13.66 14.07 -6.73
C ARG A 9 -14.66 15.20 -6.46
N TRP A 10 -14.59 15.86 -5.30
CA TRP A 10 -15.42 17.02 -5.00
C TRP A 10 -15.10 18.21 -5.91
N ALA A 11 -13.83 18.46 -6.21
CA ALA A 11 -13.43 19.51 -7.15
C ALA A 11 -13.96 19.23 -8.57
N ALA A 12 -13.83 18.00 -9.07
CA ALA A 12 -14.36 17.59 -10.37
C ALA A 12 -15.89 17.68 -10.45
N LEU A 13 -16.61 17.25 -9.39
CA LEU A 13 -18.09 17.34 -9.32
C LEU A 13 -18.58 18.79 -9.21
N GLN A 14 -17.90 19.64 -8.44
CA GLN A 14 -18.20 21.07 -8.32
C GLN A 14 -17.94 21.81 -9.65
N PHE A 15 -16.91 21.40 -10.39
CA PHE A 15 -16.57 21.98 -11.69
C PHE A 15 -17.56 21.55 -12.78
N GLN A 16 -17.98 20.27 -12.78
CA GLN A 16 -18.96 19.73 -13.72
C GLN A 16 -20.36 20.32 -13.51
N ASN A 17 -20.78 20.56 -12.26
CA ASN A 17 -22.06 21.22 -11.96
C ASN A 17 -22.09 22.71 -12.37
N ARG A 18 -20.96 23.42 -12.32
CA ARG A 18 -20.87 24.80 -12.82
C ARG A 18 -20.90 24.90 -14.34
N LEU A 19 -20.36 23.92 -15.06
CA LEU A 19 -20.39 23.85 -16.53
C LEU A 19 -21.81 23.68 -17.10
N CYS A 20 -22.64 22.84 -16.49
CA CYS A 20 -24.05 22.68 -16.90
C CYS A 20 -24.86 23.98 -16.76
N SER A 21 -24.53 24.83 -15.78
CA SER A 21 -25.20 26.12 -15.61
C SER A 21 -24.80 27.17 -16.67
N VAL A 22 -23.58 27.09 -17.22
CA VAL A 22 -23.08 28.06 -18.20
C VAL A 22 -23.56 27.74 -19.63
N LEU A 23 -23.75 26.46 -19.95
CA LEU A 23 -24.22 25.98 -21.25
C LEU A 23 -25.65 26.45 -21.62
N VAL A 24 -26.48 26.86 -20.65
CA VAL A 24 -27.89 27.24 -20.89
C VAL A 24 -28.05 28.72 -21.29
N VAL A 25 -27.04 29.58 -21.13
CA VAL A 25 -27.24 31.04 -21.18
C VAL A 25 -26.79 31.74 -22.49
N PHE A 26 -26.02 31.10 -23.38
CA PHE A 26 -25.47 31.80 -24.55
C PHE A 26 -25.80 31.14 -25.89
N ILE A 27 -26.94 31.53 -26.48
CA ILE A 27 -27.26 31.24 -27.88
C ILE A 27 -26.60 32.32 -28.75
N ASN A 28 -25.33 32.11 -29.11
CA ASN A 28 -24.65 32.82 -30.19
C ASN A 28 -23.85 31.80 -31.04
N PRO A 29 -24.01 31.76 -32.38
CA PRO A 29 -23.39 30.74 -33.25
C PRO A 29 -21.86 30.66 -33.14
N TRP A 30 -21.19 31.79 -32.87
CA TRP A 30 -19.74 31.86 -32.73
C TRP A 30 -19.25 31.28 -31.39
N GLY A 31 -20.01 31.48 -30.32
CA GLY A 31 -19.71 30.92 -29.00
C GLY A 31 -19.77 29.40 -28.98
N LEU A 32 -20.69 28.79 -29.74
CA LEU A 32 -20.93 27.35 -29.75
C LEU A 32 -19.69 26.54 -30.15
N LYS A 33 -18.90 27.02 -31.14
CA LYS A 33 -17.64 26.36 -31.56
C LYS A 33 -16.59 26.35 -30.45
N TYR A 34 -16.48 27.44 -29.68
CA TYR A 34 -15.57 27.53 -28.54
C TYR A 34 -16.04 26.66 -27.38
N PHE A 35 -17.35 26.63 -27.09
CA PHE A 35 -17.93 25.77 -26.07
C PHE A 35 -17.72 24.28 -26.38
N LEU A 36 -17.86 23.86 -27.64
CA LEU A 36 -17.60 22.48 -28.04
C LEU A 36 -16.13 22.08 -27.84
N LYS A 37 -15.18 22.94 -28.22
CA LYS A 37 -13.74 22.72 -27.97
C LYS A 37 -13.42 22.65 -26.48
N LEU A 38 -14.06 23.51 -25.68
CA LEU A 38 -13.90 23.53 -24.23
C LEU A 38 -14.48 22.26 -23.58
N ALA A 39 -15.63 21.79 -24.05
CA ALA A 39 -16.22 20.52 -23.60
C ALA A 39 -15.33 19.32 -23.93
N GLU A 40 -14.74 19.28 -25.13
CA GLU A 40 -13.77 18.25 -25.52
C GLU A 40 -12.52 18.26 -24.63
N LEU A 41 -12.04 19.45 -24.26
CA LEU A 41 -10.94 19.61 -23.31
C LEU A 41 -11.29 19.05 -21.93
N PHE A 42 -12.45 19.41 -21.36
CA PHE A 42 -12.85 18.90 -20.06
C PHE A 42 -12.98 17.38 -20.05
N GLU A 43 -13.48 16.80 -21.14
CA GLU A 43 -13.54 15.34 -21.27
C GLU A 43 -12.13 14.71 -21.34
N LYS A 44 -11.17 15.36 -21.99
CA LYS A 44 -9.75 14.93 -21.98
C LYS A 44 -9.12 15.04 -20.59
N LEU A 45 -9.34 16.16 -19.89
CA LEU A 45 -8.84 16.37 -18.52
C LEU A 45 -9.41 15.33 -17.57
N ARG A 46 -10.73 15.08 -17.62
CA ARG A 46 -11.40 14.05 -16.82
C ARG A 46 -10.77 12.66 -17.01
N LYS A 47 -10.43 12.29 -18.25
CA LYS A 47 -9.74 11.02 -18.54
C LYS A 47 -8.33 10.97 -17.98
N VAL A 48 -7.61 12.09 -18.02
CA VAL A 48 -6.26 12.17 -17.44
C VAL A 48 -6.33 12.07 -15.92
N GLU A 49 -7.21 12.83 -15.26
CA GLU A 49 -7.44 12.76 -13.81
C GLU A 49 -7.82 11.36 -13.35
N ALA A 50 -8.70 10.67 -14.08
CA ALA A 50 -9.03 9.28 -13.78
C ALA A 50 -7.82 8.33 -13.87
N ARG A 51 -6.91 8.58 -14.82
CA ARG A 51 -5.66 7.82 -14.95
C ARG A 51 -4.70 8.13 -13.80
N VAL A 52 -4.53 9.41 -13.44
CA VAL A 52 -3.71 9.81 -12.28
C VAL A 52 -4.18 9.09 -11.02
N ALA A 53 -5.49 9.15 -10.73
CA ALA A 53 -6.06 8.48 -9.57
C ALA A 53 -5.82 6.97 -9.59
N SER A 54 -5.95 6.32 -10.74
CA SER A 54 -5.70 4.88 -10.89
C SER A 54 -4.23 4.52 -10.70
N ASP A 55 -3.31 5.33 -11.22
CA ASP A 55 -1.87 5.08 -11.12
C ASP A 55 -1.39 5.28 -9.66
N GLU A 56 -1.89 6.30 -8.97
CA GLU A 56 -1.64 6.57 -7.55
C GLU A 56 -2.20 5.46 -6.65
N ASP A 57 -3.45 5.04 -6.86
CA ASP A 57 -4.09 3.98 -6.08
C ASP A 57 -3.38 2.64 -6.25
N LEU A 58 -2.98 2.31 -7.49
CA LEU A 58 -2.16 1.13 -7.76
C LEU A 58 -0.84 1.19 -6.97
N LYS A 59 -0.17 2.35 -7.01
CA LYS A 59 1.14 2.51 -6.36
C LYS A 59 1.07 2.41 -4.84
N LEU A 60 0.03 2.96 -4.24
CA LEU A 60 -0.24 2.86 -2.81
C LEU A 60 -0.60 1.40 -2.43
N SER A 61 -1.49 0.78 -3.20
CA SER A 61 -1.95 -0.59 -2.98
C SER A 61 -0.81 -1.61 -3.03
N GLU A 62 0.15 -1.45 -3.96
CA GLU A 62 1.34 -2.29 -4.02
C GLU A 62 2.17 -2.23 -2.73
N LEU A 63 2.38 -1.03 -2.18
CA LEU A 63 3.12 -0.85 -0.95
C LEU A 63 2.36 -1.45 0.25
N LEU A 64 1.06 -1.18 0.35
CA LEU A 64 0.24 -1.72 1.43
C LEU A 64 0.23 -3.26 1.39
N ARG A 65 0.08 -3.85 0.20
CA ARG A 65 0.14 -5.31 0.02
C ARG A 65 1.49 -5.88 0.45
N TYR A 66 2.59 -5.19 0.13
CA TYR A 66 3.92 -5.57 0.64
C TYR A 66 3.96 -5.61 2.17
N TYR A 67 3.40 -4.61 2.86
CA TYR A 67 3.36 -4.59 4.32
C TYR A 67 2.47 -5.69 4.91
N VAL A 68 1.28 -5.90 4.36
CA VAL A 68 0.35 -6.96 4.81
C VAL A 68 1.03 -8.32 4.77
N LEU A 69 1.66 -8.68 3.65
CA LEU A 69 2.34 -9.97 3.50
C LEU A 69 3.47 -10.15 4.52
N ASN A 70 4.25 -9.09 4.80
CA ASN A 70 5.31 -9.18 5.82
C ASN A 70 4.73 -9.31 7.24
N ILE A 71 3.60 -8.65 7.54
CA ILE A 71 2.92 -8.77 8.84
C ILE A 71 2.35 -10.18 9.02
N GLU A 72 1.75 -10.76 7.99
CA GLU A 72 1.23 -12.13 8.01
C GLU A 72 2.35 -13.14 8.25
N ALA A 73 3.48 -13.01 7.54
CA ALA A 73 4.65 -13.86 7.75
C ALA A 73 5.22 -13.73 9.18
N ALA A 74 5.30 -12.52 9.71
CA ALA A 74 5.73 -12.28 11.09
C ALA A 74 4.77 -12.90 12.11
N LYS A 75 3.45 -12.77 11.89
CA LYS A 75 2.41 -13.39 12.73
C LYS A 75 2.54 -14.91 12.74
N ASP A 76 2.71 -15.53 11.58
CA ASP A 76 2.90 -16.98 11.47
C ASP A 76 4.17 -17.46 12.20
N LEU A 77 5.29 -16.74 12.05
CA LEU A 77 6.53 -17.04 12.75
C LEU A 77 6.36 -16.97 14.27
N LEU A 78 5.70 -15.92 14.76
CA LEU A 78 5.41 -15.76 16.19
C LEU A 78 4.48 -16.87 16.70
N LEU A 79 3.47 -17.26 15.93
CA LEU A 79 2.59 -18.36 16.29
C LEU A 79 3.34 -19.68 16.43
N ARG A 80 4.22 -20.01 15.46
CA ARG A 80 5.07 -21.20 15.52
C ARG A 80 6.00 -21.17 16.73
N ARG A 81 6.60 -20.02 17.03
CA ARG A 81 7.44 -19.84 18.22
C ARG A 81 6.67 -20.04 19.52
N THR A 82 5.48 -19.46 19.65
CA THR A 82 4.62 -19.61 20.84
C THR A 82 4.22 -21.07 21.06
N LYS A 83 3.86 -21.79 19.99
CA LYS A 83 3.58 -23.24 20.08
C LYS A 83 4.79 -24.04 20.54
N SER A 84 5.97 -23.77 19.98
CA SER A 84 7.21 -24.44 20.38
C SER A 84 7.62 -24.12 21.83
N LEU A 85 7.31 -22.92 22.33
CA LEU A 85 7.54 -22.56 23.73
C LEU A 85 6.65 -23.39 24.66
N ALA A 86 5.36 -23.51 24.33
CA ALA A 86 4.43 -24.33 25.11
C ALA A 86 4.84 -25.82 25.12
N GLU A 87 5.28 -26.36 23.98
CA GLU A 87 5.86 -27.71 23.90
C GLU A 87 7.08 -27.86 24.81
N TYR A 88 7.99 -26.87 24.80
CA TYR A 88 9.18 -26.86 25.65
C TYR A 88 8.81 -26.82 27.14
N GLU A 89 7.93 -25.92 27.57
CA GLU A 89 7.48 -25.84 28.97
C GLU A 89 6.80 -27.13 29.44
N ASN A 90 6.01 -27.76 28.56
CA ASN A 90 5.37 -29.05 28.86
C ASN A 90 6.39 -30.18 28.98
N SER A 91 7.38 -30.23 28.08
CA SER A 91 8.48 -31.20 28.15
C SER A 91 9.31 -31.03 29.43
N ASN A 92 9.50 -29.78 29.89
CA ASN A 92 10.22 -29.48 31.12
C ASN A 92 9.45 -30.01 32.35
N LYS A 93 8.13 -29.78 32.41
CA LYS A 93 7.27 -30.35 33.47
C LYS A 93 7.26 -31.88 33.45
N ALA A 94 7.31 -32.50 32.27
CA ALA A 94 7.38 -33.96 32.14
C ALA A 94 8.70 -34.52 32.66
N LEU A 95 9.82 -33.83 32.36
CA LEU A 95 11.14 -34.16 32.90
C LEU A 95 11.17 -34.08 34.42
N ASP A 96 10.61 -33.02 35.01
CA ASP A 96 10.52 -32.89 36.48
C ASP A 96 9.76 -34.06 37.11
N LYS A 97 8.65 -34.49 36.49
CA LYS A 97 7.90 -35.67 36.94
C LYS A 97 8.69 -36.97 36.81
N ALA A 98 9.45 -37.15 35.73
CA ALA A 98 10.30 -38.32 35.51
C ALA A 98 11.41 -38.40 36.58
N ARG A 99 12.03 -37.26 36.90
CA ARG A 99 13.04 -37.11 37.96
C ARG A 99 12.48 -37.46 39.34
N LEU A 100 11.30 -36.93 39.69
CA LEU A 100 10.64 -37.25 40.96
C LEU A 100 10.32 -38.75 41.13
N LYS A 101 10.00 -39.44 40.03
CA LYS A 101 9.71 -40.88 40.02
C LYS A 101 10.95 -41.76 39.80
N SER A 102 12.12 -41.15 39.56
CA SER A 102 13.36 -41.83 39.15
C SER A 102 13.17 -42.81 37.98
N LYS A 103 12.23 -42.52 37.07
CA LYS A 103 11.84 -43.40 35.97
C LYS A 103 11.84 -42.65 34.64
N ASP A 104 12.35 -43.28 33.59
CA ASP A 104 12.39 -42.77 32.21
C ASP A 104 13.13 -41.41 32.05
N VAL A 105 13.98 -41.05 33.01
CA VAL A 105 14.65 -39.74 33.08
C VAL A 105 15.43 -39.42 31.81
N LYS A 106 16.27 -40.35 31.33
CA LYS A 106 17.09 -40.14 30.11
C LYS A 106 16.24 -39.85 28.87
N GLN A 107 15.09 -40.51 28.74
CA GLN A 107 14.19 -40.29 27.60
C GLN A 107 13.51 -38.91 27.70
N ALA A 108 13.07 -38.53 28.90
CA ALA A 108 12.48 -37.21 29.14
C ALA A 108 13.50 -36.06 28.94
N GLU A 109 14.76 -36.27 29.33
CA GLU A 109 15.85 -35.29 29.10
C GLU A 109 16.11 -35.09 27.61
N LEU A 110 16.21 -36.17 26.83
CA LEU A 110 16.39 -36.08 25.39
C LEU A 110 15.23 -35.34 24.71
N HIS A 111 13.98 -35.65 25.11
CA HIS A 111 12.80 -34.97 24.56
C HIS A 111 12.78 -33.48 24.88
N GLN A 112 13.08 -33.12 26.14
CA GLN A 112 13.16 -31.73 26.57
C GLN A 112 14.25 -30.97 25.79
N GLN A 113 15.41 -31.59 25.59
CA GLN A 113 16.51 -31.00 24.83
C GLN A 113 16.11 -30.73 23.37
N GLN A 114 15.38 -31.66 22.73
CA GLN A 114 14.88 -31.47 21.37
C GLN A 114 13.87 -30.32 21.29
N CYS A 115 12.94 -30.23 22.24
CA CYS A 115 11.98 -29.12 22.33
C CYS A 115 12.68 -27.77 22.56
N CYS A 116 13.71 -27.76 23.41
CA CYS A 116 14.55 -26.58 23.68
C CYS A 116 15.22 -26.07 22.39
N GLN A 117 15.94 -26.95 21.70
CA GLN A 117 16.65 -26.62 20.45
C GLN A 117 15.69 -26.09 19.37
N LYS A 118 14.49 -26.70 19.24
CA LYS A 118 13.46 -26.23 18.31
C LYS A 118 13.00 -24.80 18.65
N PHE A 119 12.75 -24.52 19.93
CA PHE A 119 12.35 -23.20 20.39
C PHE A 119 13.44 -22.15 20.20
N GLU A 120 14.70 -22.50 20.50
CA GLU A 120 15.85 -21.62 20.31
C GLU A 120 16.05 -21.27 18.84
N LYS A 121 15.98 -22.26 17.94
CA LYS A 121 16.08 -22.05 16.49
C LYS A 121 15.00 -21.10 15.96
N LEU A 122 13.75 -21.27 16.40
CA LEU A 122 12.66 -20.37 16.04
C LEU A 122 12.84 -18.97 16.62
N SER A 123 13.37 -18.87 17.84
CA SER A 123 13.65 -17.59 18.49
C SER A 123 14.75 -16.81 17.77
N GLU A 124 15.81 -17.51 17.34
CA GLU A 124 16.91 -16.91 16.59
C GLU A 124 16.45 -16.42 15.21
N SER A 125 15.71 -17.27 14.47
CA SER A 125 15.09 -16.89 13.21
C SER A 125 14.16 -15.67 13.37
N GLY A 126 13.37 -15.62 14.45
CA GLY A 126 12.51 -14.47 14.77
C GLY A 126 13.28 -13.16 14.99
N LYS A 127 14.41 -13.20 15.70
CA LYS A 127 15.26 -12.01 15.93
C LYS A 127 15.88 -11.51 14.63
N GLN A 128 16.38 -12.42 13.80
CA GLN A 128 16.99 -12.10 12.51
C GLN A 128 15.95 -11.47 11.57
N GLU A 129 14.76 -12.06 11.47
CA GLU A 129 13.69 -11.55 10.61
C GLU A 129 13.23 -10.15 11.05
N LEU A 130 13.06 -9.93 12.36
CA LEU A 130 12.69 -8.62 12.89
C LEU A 130 13.73 -7.53 12.56
N THR A 131 15.01 -7.88 12.67
CA THR A 131 16.13 -6.97 12.37
C THR A 131 16.18 -6.64 10.89
N SER A 132 16.09 -7.66 10.03
CA SER A 132 16.03 -7.50 8.56
C SER A 132 14.81 -6.65 8.15
N PHE A 133 13.64 -6.92 8.72
CA PHE A 133 12.41 -6.19 8.40
C PHE A 133 12.47 -4.71 8.79
N LYS A 134 13.17 -4.33 9.88
CA LYS A 134 13.39 -2.91 10.22
C LYS A 134 14.10 -2.15 9.11
N GLN A 135 15.11 -2.76 8.47
CA GLN A 135 15.85 -2.12 7.38
C GLN A 135 15.04 -2.15 6.07
N ARG A 136 14.49 -3.31 5.71
CA ARG A 136 13.73 -3.49 4.47
C ARG A 136 12.52 -2.57 4.39
N ARG A 137 11.79 -2.36 5.50
CA ARG A 137 10.60 -1.50 5.48
C ARG A 137 10.92 -0.05 5.13
N VAL A 138 12.03 0.49 5.64
CA VAL A 138 12.42 1.88 5.40
C VAL A 138 12.83 2.04 3.94
N SER A 139 13.59 1.07 3.42
CA SER A 139 13.99 1.07 2.01
C SER A 139 12.79 0.98 1.07
N ALA A 140 11.83 0.09 1.35
CA ALA A 140 10.61 -0.07 0.57
C ALA A 140 9.75 1.21 0.57
N PHE A 141 9.55 1.81 1.74
CA PHE A 141 8.80 3.06 1.87
C PHE A 141 9.49 4.21 1.13
N ARG A 142 10.80 4.38 1.31
CA ARG A 142 11.58 5.40 0.60
C ARG A 142 11.51 5.23 -0.91
N LYS A 143 11.66 3.99 -1.39
CA LYS A 143 11.53 3.67 -2.83
C LYS A 143 10.15 4.06 -3.34
N ASN A 144 9.10 3.71 -2.60
CA ASN A 144 7.73 4.07 -2.98
C ASN A 144 7.54 5.59 -3.06
N LEU A 145 8.03 6.36 -2.08
CA LEU A 145 7.95 7.83 -2.12
C LEU A 145 8.63 8.42 -3.35
N VAL A 146 9.84 7.96 -3.67
CA VAL A 146 10.58 8.43 -4.86
C VAL A 146 9.78 8.14 -6.13
N GLU A 147 9.32 6.89 -6.28
CA GLU A 147 8.54 6.49 -7.45
C GLU A 147 7.20 7.22 -7.56
N MET A 148 6.55 7.53 -6.43
CA MET A 148 5.32 8.33 -6.39
C MET A 148 5.58 9.77 -6.84
N THR A 149 6.65 10.40 -6.34
CA THR A 149 7.03 11.76 -6.77
C THR A 149 7.40 11.81 -8.26
N GLU A 150 8.13 10.81 -8.77
CA GLU A 150 8.43 10.71 -10.21
C GLU A 150 7.16 10.59 -11.05
N LEU A 151 6.18 9.83 -10.56
CA LEU A 151 4.87 9.66 -11.18
C LEU A 151 4.06 10.97 -11.18
N GLU A 152 4.00 11.67 -10.05
CA GLU A 152 3.36 13.00 -9.93
C GLU A 152 3.98 14.02 -10.90
N ILE A 153 5.32 14.06 -11.00
CA ILE A 153 6.02 14.93 -11.96
C ILE A 153 5.63 14.59 -13.40
N LYS A 154 5.52 13.30 -13.74
CA LYS A 154 5.08 12.86 -15.06
C LYS A 154 3.64 13.27 -15.35
N HIS A 155 2.73 13.12 -14.39
CA HIS A 155 1.35 13.57 -14.52
C HIS A 155 1.24 15.08 -14.70
N ALA A 156 1.99 15.87 -13.91
CA ALA A 156 2.03 17.32 -14.04
C ALA A 156 2.53 17.76 -15.43
N LYS A 157 3.60 17.14 -15.94
CA LYS A 157 4.10 17.42 -17.31
C LYS A 157 3.07 17.11 -18.38
N ASN A 158 2.37 15.98 -18.27
CA ASN A 158 1.31 15.61 -19.20
C ASN A 158 0.13 16.59 -19.16
N ASN A 159 -0.27 17.03 -17.97
CA ASN A 159 -1.33 18.03 -17.78
C ASN A 159 -0.94 19.38 -18.39
N ILE A 160 0.29 19.83 -18.14
CA ILE A 160 0.82 21.08 -18.72
C ILE A 160 0.80 21.01 -20.25
N SER A 161 1.29 19.90 -20.84
CA SER A 161 1.28 19.71 -22.29
C SER A 161 -0.13 19.74 -22.88
N LEU A 162 -1.10 19.08 -22.23
CA LEU A 162 -2.50 19.07 -22.66
C LEU A 162 -3.08 20.48 -22.66
N LEU A 163 -2.88 21.24 -21.57
CA LEU A 163 -3.37 22.60 -21.43
C LEU A 163 -2.71 23.55 -22.44
N GLN A 164 -1.42 23.41 -22.70
CA GLN A 164 -0.70 24.18 -23.72
C GLN A 164 -1.27 23.93 -25.11
N SER A 165 -1.46 22.67 -25.51
CA SER A 165 -2.11 22.34 -26.79
C SER A 165 -3.50 22.98 -26.91
N CYS A 166 -4.24 23.08 -25.80
CA CYS A 166 -5.53 23.76 -25.81
C CYS A 166 -5.43 25.27 -25.96
N ILE A 167 -4.50 25.91 -25.25
CA ILE A 167 -4.23 27.35 -25.41
C ILE A 167 -3.89 27.66 -26.86
N ASP A 168 -3.05 26.85 -27.50
CA ASP A 168 -2.67 27.04 -28.90
C ASP A 168 -3.84 26.84 -29.85
N LEU A 169 -4.71 25.85 -29.59
CA LEU A 169 -5.95 25.69 -30.34
C LEU A 169 -6.83 26.93 -30.25
N PHE A 170 -6.94 27.57 -29.09
CA PHE A 170 -7.74 28.79 -28.91
C PHE A 170 -7.09 30.04 -29.52
N LYS A 171 -5.75 30.16 -29.47
CA LYS A 171 -5.02 31.27 -30.11
C LYS A 171 -5.12 31.24 -31.63
N ASN A 172 -5.18 30.04 -32.21
CA ASN A 172 -5.23 29.82 -33.65
C ASN A 172 -6.67 29.64 -34.21
N SER A 173 -7.70 29.95 -33.40
CA SER A 173 -9.14 29.80 -33.76
C SER A 173 -9.77 31.08 -34.26
#